data_AF-A0A7C5RXP7-F1
#
_entry.id   AF-A0A7C5RXP7-F1
#
_cell.length_a   1.000
_cell.length_b   1.000
_cell.length_c   1.000
_cell.angle_alpha   90.00
_cell.angle_beta   90.00
_cell.angle_gamma   90.00
#
_symmetry.space_group_name_H-M   'P 1'
#
loop_
_entity.id
_entity.type
_entity.pdbx_description
1 polymer ?
#
loop_
_entity_poly.entity_id
_entity_poly.type
_entity_poly.pdbx_seq_one_letter_code
_entity_poly.pdbx_strand_id
1 'polypeptide(L)'
;MKIKCYYLKIETDKPLVDVHAANLRGYIGRLYPQLALLHNHSLNNSLIYTFPRVLYHIIDGCPLIIGIDEGIDAIRKIATKLTQLSLKRKIYSVKEILEFEQDLDFGVIKSTLSYSFLTPWLALNEKNYEKYQKLGSWQKRKELLESILIGNI
;
A
#
# COMPACT_ATOMS: atom_id res chain seq x y z
N MET A 1 17.47 -8.95 8.26
CA MET A 1 16.50 -10.06 8.30
C MET A 1 16.01 -10.33 6.89
N LYS A 2 15.43 -11.50 6.63
CA LYS A 2 14.70 -11.76 5.38
C LYS A 2 13.22 -11.48 5.62
N ILE A 3 12.59 -10.75 4.70
CA ILE A 3 11.13 -10.55 4.67
C ILE A 3 10.60 -11.22 3.43
N LYS A 4 9.52 -11.97 3.61
CA LYS A 4 8.86 -12.64 2.51
C LYS A 4 7.77 -11.75 1.94
N CYS A 5 7.79 -11.57 0.62
CA CYS A 5 6.81 -10.75 -0.09
C CYS A 5 6.15 -11.55 -1.22
N TYR A 6 4.86 -11.30 -1.42
CA TYR A 6 4.08 -11.82 -2.54
C TYR A 6 3.34 -10.68 -3.23
N TYR A 7 3.34 -10.69 -4.55
CA TYR A 7 2.86 -9.59 -5.36
C TYR A 7 1.78 -10.10 -6.32
N LEU A 8 0.69 -9.35 -6.41
CA LEU A 8 -0.39 -9.54 -7.35
C LEU A 8 -0.51 -8.28 -8.22
N LYS A 9 -0.01 -8.35 -9.43
CA LYS A 9 -0.22 -7.31 -10.44
C LYS A 9 -1.44 -7.71 -11.28
N ILE A 10 -2.45 -6.85 -11.30
CA ILE A 10 -3.74 -7.15 -11.94
C ILE A 10 -3.84 -6.33 -13.23
N GLU A 11 -3.92 -7.02 -14.36
CA GLU A 11 -4.11 -6.38 -15.65
C GLU A 11 -5.60 -6.37 -16.00
N THR A 12 -6.12 -5.19 -16.30
CA THR A 12 -7.54 -4.97 -16.59
C THR A 12 -7.79 -4.63 -18.05
N ASP A 13 -9.04 -4.73 -18.47
CA ASP A 13 -9.50 -4.37 -19.82
C ASP A 13 -9.08 -2.96 -20.26
N LYS A 14 -9.05 -2.05 -19.29
CA LYS A 14 -8.65 -0.65 -19.42
C LYS A 14 -7.94 -0.18 -18.14
N PRO A 15 -7.05 0.83 -18.21
CA PRO A 15 -6.35 1.34 -17.03
C PRO A 15 -7.31 1.97 -16.02
N LEU A 16 -6.94 1.89 -14.75
CA LEU A 16 -7.66 2.53 -13.64
C LEU A 16 -7.33 4.03 -13.59
N VAL A 17 -8.10 4.84 -14.32
CA VAL A 17 -8.00 6.30 -14.31
C VAL A 17 -8.90 6.90 -13.21
N ASP A 18 -8.38 7.87 -12.47
CA ASP A 18 -9.03 8.54 -11.31
C ASP A 18 -9.42 7.59 -10.16
N VAL A 19 -8.79 6.43 -10.07
CA VAL A 19 -9.00 5.48 -8.98
C VAL A 19 -7.81 5.57 -8.03
N HIS A 20 -8.07 5.67 -6.72
CA HIS A 20 -7.04 5.64 -5.69
C HIS A 20 -6.94 4.24 -5.08
N ALA A 21 -5.76 3.90 -4.56
CA ALA A 21 -5.52 2.63 -3.88
C ALA A 21 -6.52 2.33 -2.75
N ALA A 22 -7.02 3.37 -2.06
CA ALA A 22 -8.07 3.24 -1.04
C ALA A 22 -9.37 2.62 -1.60
N ASN A 23 -9.71 2.89 -2.87
CA ASN A 23 -10.89 2.30 -3.51
C ASN A 23 -10.69 0.80 -3.74
N LEU A 24 -9.49 0.42 -4.18
CA LEU A 24 -9.10 -0.98 -4.38
C LEU A 24 -9.15 -1.75 -3.04
N ARG A 25 -8.49 -1.21 -2.00
CA ARG A 25 -8.56 -1.75 -0.64
C ARG A 25 -10.01 -1.90 -0.17
N GLY A 26 -10.84 -0.87 -0.34
CA GLY A 26 -12.24 -0.90 0.07
C GLY A 26 -13.06 -1.95 -0.69
N TYR A 27 -12.80 -2.15 -1.97
CA TYR A 27 -13.44 -3.20 -2.75
C TYR A 27 -13.05 -4.60 -2.27
N ILE A 28 -11.74 -4.87 -2.15
CA ILE A 28 -11.23 -6.16 -1.68
C ILE A 28 -11.69 -6.45 -0.24
N GLY A 29 -11.63 -5.46 0.65
CA GLY A 29 -12.10 -5.59 2.03
C GLY A 29 -13.57 -5.96 2.14
N ARG A 30 -14.44 -5.41 1.27
CA ARG A 30 -15.87 -5.77 1.23
C ARG A 30 -16.13 -7.18 0.71
N LEU A 31 -15.29 -7.69 -0.19
CA LEU A 31 -15.41 -9.08 -0.68
C LEU A 31 -15.00 -10.11 0.39
N TYR A 32 -14.11 -9.71 1.30
CA TYR A 32 -13.53 -10.60 2.30
C TYR A 32 -13.56 -9.98 3.72
N PRO A 33 -14.76 -9.66 4.26
CA PRO A 33 -14.91 -9.02 5.57
C PRO A 33 -14.36 -9.86 6.73
N GLN A 34 -14.27 -11.18 6.55
CA GLN A 34 -13.70 -12.12 7.52
C GLN A 34 -12.17 -12.09 7.59
N LEU A 35 -11.49 -11.51 6.60
CA LEU A 35 -10.03 -11.46 6.52
C LEU A 35 -9.53 -10.07 6.96
N ALA A 36 -9.37 -9.87 8.27
CA ALA A 36 -8.94 -8.62 8.87
C ALA A 36 -7.67 -8.03 8.22
N LEU A 37 -6.70 -8.87 7.84
CA LEU A 37 -5.45 -8.45 7.17
C LEU A 37 -5.68 -7.68 5.85
N LEU A 38 -6.78 -7.93 5.13
CA LEU A 38 -7.07 -7.26 3.86
C LEU A 38 -7.60 -5.84 4.05
N HIS A 39 -8.10 -5.52 5.25
CA HIS A 39 -8.74 -4.23 5.51
C HIS A 39 -8.29 -3.57 6.82
N ASN A 40 -7.39 -4.17 7.60
CA ASN A 40 -6.82 -3.66 8.85
C ASN A 40 -7.84 -3.07 9.84
N HIS A 41 -9.02 -3.68 9.94
CA HIS A 41 -9.99 -3.39 10.98
C HIS A 41 -10.27 -4.65 11.79
N SER A 42 -10.45 -4.49 13.10
CA SER A 42 -10.96 -5.56 13.95
C SER A 42 -12.47 -5.71 13.79
N LEU A 43 -13.00 -6.90 14.06
CA LEU A 43 -14.44 -7.21 14.07
C LEU A 43 -15.27 -6.23 14.94
N ASN A 44 -14.64 -5.63 15.96
CA ASN A 44 -15.28 -4.69 16.88
C ASN A 44 -15.09 -3.21 16.48
N ASN A 45 -14.72 -2.94 15.22
CA ASN A 45 -14.49 -1.59 14.69
C ASN A 45 -13.35 -0.81 15.39
N SER A 46 -12.51 -1.49 16.18
CA SER A 46 -11.32 -0.90 16.76
C SER A 46 -10.19 -0.77 15.73
N LEU A 47 -9.44 0.32 15.81
CA LEU A 47 -8.28 0.58 14.96
C LEU A 47 -7.13 -0.35 15.35
N ILE A 48 -6.57 -1.08 14.37
CA ILE A 48 -5.37 -1.87 14.54
C ILE A 48 -4.17 -0.95 14.25
N TYR A 49 -3.42 -0.58 15.29
CA TYR A 49 -2.22 0.26 15.17
C TYR A 49 -0.98 -0.57 14.84
N THR A 50 -1.02 -1.31 13.74
CA THR A 50 0.12 -2.08 13.24
C THR A 50 0.42 -1.71 11.80
N PHE A 51 1.66 -1.93 11.38
CA PHE A 51 2.01 -1.81 9.97
C PHE A 51 1.15 -2.76 9.13
N PRO A 52 0.53 -2.29 8.04
CA PRO A 52 -0.32 -3.12 7.20
C PRO A 52 0.49 -4.21 6.50
N ARG A 53 0.07 -5.47 6.67
CA ARG A 53 0.69 -6.63 6.00
C ARG A 53 0.19 -6.88 4.59
N VAL A 54 -0.85 -6.14 4.20
CA VAL A 54 -1.35 -6.10 2.83
C VAL A 54 -1.38 -4.64 2.39
N LEU A 55 -0.61 -4.34 1.35
CA LEU A 55 -0.46 -3.02 0.75
C LEU A 55 -1.19 -2.99 -0.59
N TYR A 56 -1.81 -1.85 -0.89
CA TYR A 56 -2.52 -1.62 -2.13
C TYR A 56 -1.92 -0.42 -2.83
N HIS A 57 -1.62 -0.57 -4.11
CA HIS A 57 -1.10 0.50 -4.96
C HIS A 57 -1.83 0.50 -6.31
N ILE A 58 -1.85 1.66 -6.95
CA ILE A 58 -2.19 1.79 -8.37
C ILE A 58 -1.03 2.55 -8.98
N ILE A 59 -0.28 1.88 -9.85
CA ILE A 59 0.92 2.41 -10.50
C ILE A 59 0.64 2.42 -12.00
N ASP A 60 0.69 3.60 -12.61
CA ASP A 60 0.40 3.79 -14.04
C ASP A 60 -0.94 3.17 -14.49
N GLY A 61 -1.97 3.28 -13.63
CA GLY A 61 -3.29 2.73 -13.88
C GLY A 61 -3.40 1.21 -13.69
N CYS A 62 -2.32 0.53 -13.27
CA CYS A 62 -2.30 -0.89 -12.96
C CYS A 62 -2.42 -1.14 -11.45
N PRO A 63 -3.45 -1.88 -11.00
CA PRO A 63 -3.56 -2.31 -9.61
C PRO A 63 -2.45 -3.29 -9.22
N LEU A 64 -1.82 -3.02 -8.07
CA LEU A 64 -0.82 -3.87 -7.43
C LEU A 64 -1.22 -4.12 -5.97
N ILE A 65 -1.25 -5.39 -5.57
CA ILE A 65 -1.46 -5.79 -4.18
C ILE A 65 -0.21 -6.53 -3.70
N ILE A 66 0.32 -6.14 -2.55
CA ILE A 66 1.53 -6.72 -1.97
C ILE A 66 1.18 -7.30 -0.61
N GLY A 67 1.52 -8.57 -0.39
CA GLY A 67 1.40 -9.27 0.88
C GLY A 67 2.78 -9.47 1.47
N ILE A 68 2.91 -9.19 2.76
CA ILE A 68 4.15 -9.30 3.52
C ILE A 68 3.92 -10.29 4.65
N ASP A 69 4.80 -11.28 4.79
CA ASP A 69 4.72 -12.32 5.82
C ASP A 69 3.30 -12.94 5.91
N GLU A 70 2.57 -12.76 7.02
CA GLU A 70 1.21 -13.25 7.22
C GLU A 70 0.18 -12.72 6.21
N GLY A 71 0.48 -11.58 5.56
CA GLY A 71 -0.35 -11.01 4.50
C GLY A 71 -0.37 -11.82 3.20
N ILE A 72 0.65 -12.68 2.98
CA ILE A 72 0.77 -13.50 1.77
C ILE A 72 -0.40 -14.47 1.63
N ASP A 73 -0.71 -15.19 2.70
CA ASP A 73 -1.80 -16.17 2.70
C ASP A 73 -3.17 -15.52 2.51
N ALA A 74 -3.33 -14.28 2.98
CA ALA A 74 -4.54 -13.51 2.75
C ALA A 74 -4.71 -13.16 1.27
N ILE A 75 -3.65 -12.76 0.57
CA ILE A 75 -3.75 -12.35 -0.83
C ILE A 75 -3.81 -13.52 -1.81
N ARG A 76 -3.18 -14.67 -1.52
CA ARG A 76 -3.35 -15.88 -2.34
C ARG A 76 -4.81 -16.35 -2.40
N LYS A 77 -5.55 -16.18 -1.30
CA LYS A 77 -6.98 -16.52 -1.24
C LYS A 77 -7.85 -15.65 -2.15
N ILE A 78 -7.42 -14.42 -2.45
CA ILE A 78 -8.20 -13.50 -3.29
C ILE A 78 -7.86 -13.63 -4.78
N ALA A 79 -6.60 -13.92 -5.13
CA ALA A 79 -6.12 -13.98 -6.50
C ALA A 79 -6.95 -14.91 -7.40
N THR A 80 -7.26 -16.11 -6.89
CA THR A 80 -7.97 -17.16 -7.65
C THR A 80 -9.43 -16.84 -8.00
N LYS A 81 -10.01 -15.77 -7.43
CA LYS A 81 -11.44 -15.45 -7.56
C LYS A 81 -11.70 -14.11 -8.22
N LEU A 82 -10.66 -13.33 -8.53
CA LEU A 82 -10.81 -11.98 -9.08
C LEU A 82 -11.01 -12.03 -10.60
N THR A 83 -12.27 -11.93 -11.04
CA THR A 83 -12.63 -11.82 -12.46
C THR A 83 -12.93 -10.39 -12.90
N GLN A 84 -13.23 -9.51 -11.94
CA GLN A 84 -13.52 -8.09 -12.19
C GLN A 84 -13.23 -7.25 -10.96
N LEU A 85 -13.07 -5.94 -11.16
CA LEU A 85 -12.98 -4.93 -10.12
C LEU A 85 -14.11 -3.91 -10.30
N SER A 86 -14.94 -3.72 -9.27
CA SER A 86 -15.98 -2.68 -9.25
C SER A 86 -15.54 -1.50 -8.40
N LEU A 87 -15.08 -0.42 -9.04
CA LEU A 87 -14.41 0.72 -8.42
C LEU A 87 -15.01 2.03 -8.93
N LYS A 88 -15.41 2.94 -8.02
CA LYS A 88 -16.02 4.25 -8.36
C LYS A 88 -17.14 4.15 -9.41
N ARG A 89 -18.05 3.16 -9.27
CA ARG A 89 -19.16 2.88 -10.21
C ARG A 89 -18.73 2.46 -11.62
N LYS A 90 -17.45 2.16 -11.85
CA LYS A 90 -16.92 1.56 -13.07
C LYS A 90 -16.60 0.09 -12.81
N ILE A 91 -16.79 -0.74 -13.83
CA ILE A 91 -16.39 -2.15 -13.82
C ILE A 91 -15.17 -2.29 -14.73
N TYR A 92 -14.15 -2.97 -14.21
CA TYR A 92 -12.93 -3.33 -14.92
C TYR A 92 -12.87 -4.85 -14.97
N SER A 93 -12.84 -5.43 -16.17
CA SER A 93 -12.67 -6.88 -16.32
C SER A 93 -11.20 -7.23 -16.11
N VAL A 94 -10.93 -8.24 -15.28
CA VAL A 94 -9.57 -8.75 -15.09
C VAL A 94 -9.22 -9.59 -16.30
N LYS A 95 -8.14 -9.23 -16.99
CA LYS A 95 -7.59 -9.98 -18.12
C LYS A 95 -6.57 -11.00 -17.65
N GLU A 96 -5.69 -10.58 -16.76
CA GLU A 96 -4.59 -11.38 -16.25
C GLU A 96 -4.24 -10.97 -14.83
N ILE A 97 -3.77 -11.93 -14.04
CA ILE A 97 -3.17 -11.69 -12.73
C ILE A 97 -1.77 -12.28 -12.79
N LEU A 98 -0.77 -11.42 -12.69
CA LEU A 98 0.63 -11.80 -12.62
C LEU A 98 1.02 -11.92 -11.15
N GLU A 99 1.47 -13.11 -10.76
CA GLU A 99 1.83 -13.45 -9.40
C GLU A 99 3.33 -13.69 -9.29
N PHE A 100 4.00 -13.09 -8.30
CA PHE A 100 5.41 -13.36 -8.04
C PHE A 100 5.73 -13.25 -6.55
N GLU A 101 6.73 -14.02 -6.12
CA GLU A 101 7.14 -14.16 -4.73
C GLU A 101 8.64 -13.89 -4.62
N GLN A 102 9.03 -13.20 -3.56
CA GLN A 102 10.43 -12.84 -3.34
C GLN A 102 10.76 -12.76 -1.86
N ASP A 103 11.92 -13.31 -1.49
CA ASP A 103 12.55 -13.07 -0.19
C ASP A 103 13.50 -11.88 -0.31
N LEU A 104 13.21 -10.81 0.42
CA LEU A 104 13.95 -9.55 0.39
C LEU A 104 14.84 -9.40 1.63
N ASP A 105 16.04 -8.84 1.43
CA ASP A 105 16.85 -8.37 2.55
C ASP A 105 16.28 -7.09 3.13
N PHE A 106 15.98 -7.11 4.43
CA PHE A 106 15.48 -5.98 5.17
C PHE A 106 16.38 -5.68 6.36
N GLY A 107 16.88 -4.46 6.46
CA GLY A 107 17.70 -3.99 7.56
C GLY A 107 18.69 -2.92 7.15
N VAL A 108 19.48 -2.48 8.12
CA VAL A 108 20.51 -1.46 7.92
C VAL A 108 21.70 -2.07 7.20
N ILE A 109 22.19 -1.37 6.19
CA ILE A 109 23.41 -1.72 5.45
C ILE A 109 24.44 -0.59 5.56
N LYS A 110 25.71 -0.88 5.27
CA LYS A 110 26.79 0.11 5.33
C LYS A 110 26.85 1.02 4.10
N SER A 111 26.29 0.60 2.98
CA SER A 111 26.25 1.37 1.73
C SER A 111 24.99 2.22 1.63
N THR A 112 25.00 3.23 0.76
CA THR A 112 23.83 4.05 0.48
C THR A 112 23.04 3.48 -0.69
N LEU A 113 21.73 3.41 -0.55
CA LEU A 113 20.79 3.11 -1.63
C LEU A 113 19.98 4.37 -1.97
N SER A 114 19.62 4.50 -3.25
CA SER A 114 18.75 5.58 -3.72
C SER A 114 17.35 5.02 -3.98
N TYR A 115 16.34 5.74 -3.53
CA TYR A 115 14.92 5.39 -3.68
C TYR A 115 14.15 6.57 -4.26
N SER A 116 13.09 6.26 -4.99
CA SER A 116 12.11 7.24 -5.47
C SER A 116 10.71 6.83 -5.04
N PHE A 117 9.86 7.83 -4.79
CA PHE A 117 8.45 7.58 -4.49
C PHE A 117 7.67 7.36 -5.79
N LEU A 118 7.09 6.17 -5.94
CA LEU A 118 6.16 5.87 -7.05
C LEU A 118 4.77 6.49 -6.82
N THR A 119 4.42 6.77 -5.56
CA THR A 119 3.18 7.42 -5.15
C THR A 119 3.47 8.51 -4.13
N PRO A 120 2.63 9.58 -4.02
CA PRO A 120 2.85 10.65 -3.05
C PRO A 120 3.05 10.12 -1.62
N TRP A 121 4.06 10.66 -0.93
CA TRP A 121 4.34 10.34 0.46
C TRP A 121 3.55 11.26 1.40
N LEU A 122 2.60 10.70 2.14
CA LEU A 122 1.81 11.42 3.14
C LEU A 122 2.58 11.52 4.47
N ALA A 123 3.64 12.32 4.49
CA ALA A 123 4.55 12.45 5.64
C ALA A 123 3.95 13.16 6.86
N LEU A 124 3.01 14.09 6.64
CA LEU A 124 2.58 15.04 7.65
C LEU A 124 1.25 14.59 8.26
N ASN A 125 1.30 14.15 9.53
CA ASN A 125 0.10 14.13 10.37
C ASN A 125 -0.31 15.57 10.75
N GLU A 126 -1.49 15.75 11.35
CA GLU A 126 -2.06 17.07 11.68
C GLU A 126 -1.08 17.97 12.45
N LYS A 127 -0.48 17.46 13.53
CA LYS A 127 0.51 18.18 14.34
C LYS A 127 1.75 18.56 13.54
N ASN A 128 2.27 17.65 12.72
CA ASN A 128 3.46 17.91 11.91
C ASN A 128 3.15 18.84 10.73
N TYR A 129 1.94 18.81 10.21
CA TYR A 129 1.47 19.74 9.17
C TYR A 129 1.46 21.18 9.69
N GLU A 130 0.89 21.42 10.87
CA GLU A 130 0.93 22.74 11.48
C GLU A 130 2.36 23.25 11.69
N LYS A 131 3.25 22.39 12.20
CA LYS A 131 4.67 22.72 12.36
C LYS A 131 5.29 23.08 11.01
N TYR A 132 5.10 22.23 10.00
CA TYR A 132 5.63 22.42 8.66
C TYR A 132 5.22 23.76 8.05
N GLN A 133 3.96 24.16 8.20
CA GLN A 133 3.44 25.43 7.71
C GLN A 133 4.09 26.64 8.41
N LYS A 134 4.32 26.53 9.73
CA LYS A 134 4.99 27.57 10.54
C LYS A 134 6.49 27.67 10.28
N LEU A 135 7.13 26.65 9.69
CA LEU A 135 8.52 26.72 9.27
C LEU A 135 8.64 27.63 8.04
N GLY A 136 9.35 28.75 8.19
CA GLY A 136 9.47 29.79 7.17
C GLY A 136 10.50 29.53 6.07
N SER A 137 11.43 28.59 6.24
CA SER A 137 12.44 28.28 5.22
C SER A 137 12.36 26.84 4.75
N TRP A 138 12.71 26.61 3.49
CA TRP A 138 12.82 25.27 2.91
C TRP A 138 13.80 24.38 3.68
N GLN A 139 14.95 24.93 4.11
CA GLN A 139 15.96 24.20 4.87
C GLN A 139 15.36 23.53 6.12
N LYS A 140 14.60 24.29 6.93
CA LYS A 140 13.96 23.76 8.14
C LYS A 140 12.85 22.75 7.82
N ARG A 141 12.10 22.99 6.75
CA ARG A 141 11.07 22.05 6.26
C ARG A 141 11.70 20.72 5.84
N LYS A 142 12.84 20.77 5.15
CA LYS A 142 13.61 19.60 4.76
C LYS A 142 14.10 18.80 5.98
N GLU A 143 14.69 19.47 6.97
CA GLU A 143 15.13 18.82 8.23
C GLU A 143 13.97 18.11 8.96
N LEU A 144 12.78 18.74 9.01
CA LEU A 144 11.58 18.12 9.56
C LEU A 144 11.18 16.86 8.77
N LEU A 145 11.18 16.93 7.44
CA LEU A 145 10.84 15.78 6.59
C LEU A 145 11.87 14.65 6.73
N GLU A 146 13.16 14.94 6.81
CA GLU A 146 14.21 13.94 7.05
C GLU A 146 14.01 13.23 8.39
N SER A 147 13.70 13.98 9.46
CA SER A 147 13.39 13.41 10.77
C SER A 147 12.13 12.52 10.75
N ILE A 148 11.08 12.92 10.02
CA ILE A 148 9.87 12.10 9.85
C ILE A 148 10.19 10.84 9.04
N LEU A 149 11.01 10.94 7.99
CA LEU A 149 11.39 9.78 7.18
C LEU A 149 12.15 8.75 8.01
N ILE A 150 13.08 9.19 8.88
CA ILE A 150 13.79 8.31 9.82
C ILE A 150 12.80 7.61 10.75
N GLY A 151 11.78 8.31 11.26
CA GLY A 151 10.76 7.72 12.15
C GLY A 151 9.74 6.82 11.45
N ASN A 152 9.62 6.89 10.12
CA ASN A 152 8.74 6.02 9.33
C ASN A 152 9.41 4.70 8.92
N ILE A 153 10.74 4.60 9.05
CA ILE A 153 11.55 3.41 8.78
C ILE A 153 11.68 2.60 10.08
#